data_AF-A0A0G0QM73-F1
#
_entry.id   AF-A0A0G0QM73-F1
#
_cell.length_a   1.000
_cell.length_b   1.000
_cell.length_c   1.000
_cell.angle_alpha   90.00
_cell.angle_beta   90.00
_cell.angle_gamma   90.00
#
_symmetry.space_group_name_H-M   'P 1'
#
loop_
_entity.id
_entity.type
_entity.pdbx_description
1 polymer ?
#
loop_
_entity_poly.entity_id
_entity_poly.type
_entity_poly.pdbx_seq_one_letter_code
_entity_poly.pdbx_strand_id
1 'polypeptide(L)' 'MNCNMSDCDGSLDQSNPINLQVSCHSMATFYPCTKCGRIHYDDGEMAFNRAGHAAYFEDGHVVNKDEHGIIQSIL' A
#
# COMPACT_ATOMS: atom_id res chain seq x y z
N MET A 1 7.80 -9.19 8.71
CA MET A 1 7.71 -9.62 7.30
C MET A 1 8.29 -8.53 6.41
N ASN A 2 8.82 -8.88 5.25
CA ASN A 2 9.51 -7.93 4.34
C ASN A 2 8.55 -7.44 3.24
N CYS A 3 8.81 -6.24 2.69
CA CYS A 3 8.14 -5.79 1.46
C CYS A 3 8.60 -6.65 0.27
N ASN A 4 7.69 -7.30 -0.47
CA ASN A 4 8.03 -7.98 -1.72
C ASN A 4 8.11 -6.96 -2.87
N MET A 5 9.15 -6.13 -2.87
CA MET A 5 9.41 -5.14 -3.92
C MET A 5 10.90 -5.12 -4.28
N SER A 6 11.21 -5.08 -5.58
CA SER A 6 12.59 -4.97 -6.05
C SER A 6 13.28 -3.75 -5.45
N ASP A 7 14.51 -3.94 -4.97
CA ASP A 7 15.34 -2.91 -4.33
C ASP A 7 14.73 -2.28 -3.05
N CYS A 8 13.73 -2.93 -2.44
CA CYS A 8 13.16 -2.57 -1.14
C CYS A 8 13.61 -3.56 -0.06
N ASP A 9 14.60 -3.19 0.76
CA ASP A 9 14.98 -3.96 1.95
C ASP A 9 14.18 -3.54 3.19
N GLY A 10 12.91 -3.18 3.00
CA GLY A 10 12.05 -2.66 4.05
C GLY A 10 11.23 -3.75 4.73
N SER A 11 10.75 -3.46 5.94
CA SER A 11 9.81 -4.32 6.65
C SER A 11 8.43 -3.68 6.72
N LEU A 12 7.41 -4.53 6.78
CA LEU A 12 6.02 -4.11 6.99
C LEU A 12 5.84 -3.58 8.42
N ASP A 13 5.28 -2.39 8.55
CA ASP A 13 4.88 -1.84 9.85
C ASP A 13 3.52 -2.41 10.28
N GLN A 14 3.58 -3.52 11.03
CA GLN A 14 2.39 -4.16 11.58
C GLN A 14 1.70 -3.33 12.67
N SER A 15 2.32 -2.26 13.16
CA SER A 15 1.73 -1.37 14.17
C SER A 15 0.78 -0.33 13.55
N ASN A 16 0.80 -0.16 12.22
CA ASN A 16 -0.05 0.78 11.50
C ASN A 16 -0.92 0.07 10.44
N PRO A 17 -1.97 -0.67 10.85
CA PRO A 17 -2.86 -1.36 9.93
C PRO A 17 -3.77 -0.39 9.18
N ILE A 18 -3.80 -0.52 7.86
CA ILE A 18 -4.62 0.30 6.96
C ILE A 18 -5.73 -0.57 6.39
N ASN A 19 -6.98 -0.30 6.75
CA ASN A 19 -8.12 -1.07 6.26
C ASN A 19 -8.71 -0.40 5.02
N LEU A 20 -8.65 -1.07 3.87
CA LEU A 20 -9.17 -0.55 2.61
C LEU A 20 -10.27 -1.45 2.06
N GLN A 21 -11.26 -0.83 1.45
CA GLN A 21 -12.31 -1.52 0.71
C GLN A 21 -11.76 -2.02 -0.63
N VAL A 22 -11.67 -3.33 -0.81
CA VAL A 22 -11.19 -3.97 -2.06
C VAL A 22 -12.34 -4.37 -2.98
N SER A 23 -13.55 -4.54 -2.43
CA SER A 23 -14.77 -4.88 -3.18
C SER A 23 -16.00 -4.22 -2.53
N CYS A 24 -17.16 -4.27 -3.19
CA CYS A 24 -18.40 -3.67 -2.68
C CYS A 24 -18.79 -4.15 -1.27
N HIS A 25 -18.38 -5.37 -0.90
CA HIS A 25 -18.73 -6.00 0.37
C HIS A 25 -17.51 -6.54 1.14
N SER A 26 -16.30 -6.12 0.78
CA SER A 26 -15.08 -6.70 1.37
C SER A 26 -14.03 -5.63 1.65
N MET A 27 -13.42 -5.78 2.82
CA MET A 27 -12.28 -4.98 3.26
C MET A 27 -11.08 -5.90 3.45
N ALA A 28 -9.90 -5.37 3.19
CA ALA A 28 -8.63 -6.03 3.49
C ALA A 28 -7.76 -5.09 4.31
N THR A 29 -6.90 -5.68 5.13
CA THR A 29 -5.92 -4.96 5.94
C THR A 29 -4.58 -4.97 5.22
N PHE A 30 -3.96 -3.80 5.16
CA PHE A 30 -2.67 -3.57 4.55
C PHE A 30 -1.70 -2.96 5.55
N TYR A 31 -0.41 -3.07 5.26
CA TYR A 31 0.66 -2.58 6.11
C TYR A 31 1.65 -1.77 5.28
N PRO A 32 2.00 -0.55 5.71
CA PRO A 32 2.97 0.25 5.00
C PRO A 32 4.38 -0.29 5.20
N CYS A 33 5.18 -0.23 4.15
CA CYS A 33 6.60 -0.48 4.23
C CYS A 33 7.31 0.70 4.89
N THR A 34 8.09 0.40 5.93
CA THR A 34 8.88 1.39 6.69
C THR A 34 9.93 2.16 5.89
N LYS A 35 10.31 1.68 4.69
CA LYS A 35 11.33 2.33 3.84
C LYS A 35 10.74 3.07 2.65
N CYS A 36 9.86 2.43 1.87
CA CYS A 36 9.35 3.01 0.63
C CYS A 36 7.94 3.58 0.75
N GLY A 37 7.27 3.43 1.89
CA GLY A 37 5.90 3.89 2.11
C GLY A 37 4.83 3.11 1.34
N ARG A 38 5.22 2.17 0.45
CA ARG A 38 4.27 1.34 -0.29
C ARG A 38 3.47 0.46 0.67
N ILE A 39 2.19 0.25 0.40
CA ILE A 39 1.35 -0.65 1.20
C ILE A 39 1.34 -2.07 0.62
N HIS A 40 1.35 -3.05 1.51
CA HIS A 40 1.38 -4.47 1.20
C HIS A 40 0.32 -5.22 2.01
N TYR A 41 -0.07 -6.40 1.54
CA TYR A 41 -0.81 -7.37 2.34
C TYR A 41 0.05 -7.90 3.50
N ASP A 42 -0.57 -8.61 4.44
CA ASP A 42 0.12 -9.19 5.59
C ASP A 42 1.19 -10.21 5.22
N ASP A 43 1.07 -10.83 4.03
CA ASP A 43 1.99 -11.77 3.40
C ASP A 43 3.13 -11.11 2.60
N GLY A 44 3.17 -9.77 2.55
CA GLY A 44 4.17 -9.00 1.81
C GLY A 44 3.81 -8.72 0.35
N GLU A 45 2.71 -9.27 -0.15
CA GLU A 45 2.26 -9.04 -1.52
C GLU A 45 1.86 -7.59 -1.75
N MET A 46 2.09 -7.15 -2.98
CA MET A 46 1.92 -5.77 -3.39
C MET A 46 0.45 -5.41 -3.57
N ALA A 47 0.01 -4.30 -2.97
CA ALA A 47 -1.31 -3.76 -3.22
C ALA A 47 -1.33 -2.87 -4.48
N PHE A 48 -2.43 -2.99 -5.23
CA PHE A 48 -2.72 -2.15 -6.39
C PHE A 48 -4.19 -1.73 -6.38
N ASN A 49 -4.48 -0.55 -6.91
CA ASN A 49 -5.87 -0.16 -7.17
C ASN A 49 -6.44 -0.91 -8.39
N ARG A 50 -7.73 -0.70 -8.66
CA ARG A 50 -8.44 -1.35 -9.79
C ARG A 50 -7.87 -1.01 -11.17
N ALA A 51 -7.14 0.10 -11.29
CA ALA A 51 -6.47 0.52 -12.51
C ALA A 51 -5.05 -0.06 -12.63
N GLY A 52 -4.58 -0.85 -11.67
CA GLY A 52 -3.25 -1.45 -11.66
C GLY A 52 -2.14 -0.56 -11.11
N HIS A 53 -2.47 0.57 -10.49
CA HIS A 53 -1.49 1.49 -9.91
C HIS A 53 -1.12 1.10 -8.49
N ALA A 54 0.15 1.23 -8.15
CA ALA A 54 0.66 0.95 -6.81
C ALA A 54 0.11 1.94 -5.78
N ALA A 55 -0.23 1.43 -4.59
CA ALA A 55 -0.71 2.21 -3.47
C ALA A 55 0.39 2.45 -2.41
N TYR A 56 0.43 3.66 -1.86
CA TYR A 56 1.41 4.14 -0.88
C TYR A 56 0.69 4.80 0.29
N PHE A 57 1.28 4.75 1.47
CA PHE A 57 0.85 5.48 2.64
C PHE A 57 1.79 6.67 2.88
N GLU A 58 1.27 7.88 2.70
CA GLU A 58 2.02 9.12 2.79
C GLU A 58 1.20 10.17 3.52
N ASP A 59 1.82 10.83 4.51
CA ASP A 59 1.20 11.89 5.31
C ASP A 59 -0.18 11.53 5.90
N GLY A 60 -0.36 10.26 6.28
CA GLY A 60 -1.61 9.76 6.87
C GLY A 60 -2.68 9.35 5.85
N HIS A 61 -2.39 9.43 4.55
CA HIS A 61 -3.32 9.11 3.49
C HIS A 61 -2.81 7.97 2.60
N VAL A 62 -3.74 7.22 2.00
CA VAL A 62 -3.39 6.25 0.96
C VAL A 62 -3.43 6.94 -0.40
N VAL A 63 -2.33 6.94 -1.13
CA VAL A 63 -2.24 7.53 -2.47
C VAL A 63 -1.87 6.47 -3.50
N ASN A 64 -2.47 6.55 -4.68
CA ASN A 64 -2.04 5.78 -5.84
C ASN A 64 -1.11 6.64 -6.69
N LYS A 65 -0.04 6.02 -7.20
CA LYS A 65 0.94 6.70 -8.04
C LYS A 65 1.18 6.01 -9.37
N ASP A 66 1.49 6.80 -10.38
CA ASP A 66 2.06 6.36 -11.66
C ASP A 66 3.42 7.07 -11.92
N GLU A 67 3.93 6.98 -13.15
CA GLU A 67 5.17 7.64 -13.56
C GLU A 67 5.13 9.18 -13.52
N HIS A 68 3.94 9.78 -13.45
CA HIS A 68 3.71 11.21 -13.38
C HIS A 68 3.43 11.71 -11.94
N GLY A 69 3.34 10.80 -10.96
CA GLY A 69 3.14 11.14 -9.55
C GLY A 69 1.81 10.65 -9.00
N ILE A 70 1.20 11.41 -8.09
CA ILE A 70 -0.06 11.02 -7.44
C ILE A 70 -1.23 11.19 -8.41
N ILE A 71 -1.97 10.11 -8.62
CA ILE A 71 -3.14 10.09 -9.50
C ILE A 71 -4.47 10.04 -8.73
N GLN A 72 -4.46 9.53 -7.50
CA GLN A 72 -5.65 9.42 -6.67
C GLN A 72 -5.26 9.36 -5.19
N SER A 73 -5.89 10.18 -4.36
CA SER A 73 -5.86 10.04 -2.91
C SER A 73 -7.11 9.29 -2.43
N ILE A 74 -6.90 8.33 -1.53
CA ILE A 74 -7.91 7.51 -0.85
C ILE A 74 -7.79 7.90 0.63
N LEU A 75 -8.86 8.56 1.11
CA LEU A 75 -9.00 9.12 2.46
C LEU A 75 -8.79 8.08 3.56
#